data_AF-A0A514YS01-F1
#
_entry.id   AF-A0A514YS01-F1
#
_cell.length_a   1.000
_cell.length_b   1.000
_cell.length_c   1.000
_cell.angle_alpha   90.00
_cell.angle_beta   90.00
_cell.angle_gamma   90.00
#
_symmetry.space_group_name_H-M   'P 1'
#
loop_
_entity.id
_entity.type
_entity.pdbx_description
1 polymer ?
#
loop_
_entity_poly.entity_id
_entity_poly.type
_entity_poly.pdbx_seq_one_letter_code
_entity_poly.pdbx_strand_id
1 'polypeptide(L)'
;ADFTYDDARARLDYLAALGVSHLFCSPILQAAPGSTHGYDVVDHTRISAECGGEDAFRRLCEAAHERGIGVVVDVVPNHMAVPTPLWHNL
;
A
#
# COMPACT_ATOMS: atom_id res chain seq x y z
N ALA A 1 5.05 8.77 4.11
CA ALA A 1 3.63 8.78 3.68
C ALA A 1 2.75 9.51 4.70
N ASP A 2 1.78 10.30 4.24
CA ASP A 2 0.84 11.02 5.12
C ASP A 2 -0.34 10.14 5.59
N PHE A 3 -0.53 8.98 4.96
CA PHE A 3 -1.55 7.98 5.30
C PHE A 3 -1.01 6.56 5.09
N THR A 4 -0.84 5.80 6.17
CA THR A 4 -0.18 4.48 6.19
C THR A 4 -1.17 3.32 6.22
N TYR A 5 -0.68 2.08 6.17
CA TYR A 5 -1.53 0.89 6.33
C TYR A 5 -2.20 0.82 7.71
N ASP A 6 -1.53 1.27 8.76
CA ASP A 6 -2.12 1.31 10.11
C ASP A 6 -3.17 2.43 10.23
N ASP A 7 -2.99 3.56 9.52
CA ASP A 7 -4.03 4.59 9.42
C ASP A 7 -5.26 4.08 8.68
N ALA A 8 -5.07 3.34 7.57
CA ALA A 8 -6.14 2.67 6.84
C ALA A 8 -6.87 1.65 7.74
N ARG A 9 -6.12 0.86 8.50
CA ARG A 9 -6.66 -0.15 9.44
C ARG A 9 -7.55 0.50 10.49
N ALA A 10 -7.18 1.68 10.99
CA ALA A 10 -8.00 2.43 11.95
C ALA A 10 -9.34 2.94 11.39
N ARG A 11 -9.55 2.90 10.07
CA ARG A 11 -10.81 3.29 9.42
C ARG A 11 -11.74 2.12 9.11
N LEU A 12 -11.32 0.89 9.36
CA LEU A 12 -12.08 -0.29 8.95
C LEU A 12 -13.47 -0.39 9.60
N ASP A 13 -13.63 0.02 10.85
CA ASP A 13 -14.95 0.00 11.51
C ASP A 13 -15.93 0.98 10.86
N TYR A 14 -15.44 2.17 10.49
CA TYR A 14 -16.21 3.15 9.73
C TYR A 14 -16.59 2.60 8.35
N LEU A 15 -15.64 2.00 7.64
CA LEU A 15 -15.85 1.45 6.30
C LEU A 15 -16.84 0.27 6.32
N ALA A 16 -16.75 -0.61 7.32
CA ALA A 16 -17.71 -1.68 7.54
C ALA A 16 -19.12 -1.13 7.82
N ALA A 17 -19.25 -0.12 8.69
CA ALA A 17 -20.53 0.53 8.98
C ALA A 17 -21.12 1.25 7.77
N LEU A 18 -20.28 1.82 6.90
CA LEU A 18 -20.68 2.42 5.63
C LEU A 18 -21.21 1.37 4.63
N GLY A 19 -20.81 0.11 4.78
CA GLY A 19 -21.23 -1.00 3.93
C GLY A 19 -20.32 -1.25 2.72
N VAL A 20 -19.05 -0.82 2.75
CA VAL A 20 -18.12 -1.14 1.66
C VAL A 20 -17.77 -2.63 1.68
N SER A 21 -17.66 -3.25 0.51
CA SER A 21 -17.30 -4.66 0.40
C SER A 21 -15.80 -4.90 0.22
N HIS A 22 -15.07 -3.92 -0.35
CA HIS A 22 -13.65 -4.04 -0.63
C HIS A 22 -12.92 -2.72 -0.36
N LEU A 23 -11.67 -2.83 0.10
CA LEU A 23 -10.69 -1.77 -0.02
C LEU A 23 -10.07 -1.81 -1.40
N PHE A 24 -9.91 -0.65 -2.02
CA PHE A 24 -9.06 -0.49 -3.20
C PHE A 24 -7.82 0.31 -2.81
N CYS A 25 -6.67 -0.36 -2.78
CA CYS A 25 -5.39 0.22 -2.38
C CYS A 25 -4.62 0.70 -3.61
N SER A 26 -3.99 1.88 -3.50
CA SER A 26 -2.93 2.35 -4.41
C SER A 26 -1.76 1.36 -4.48
N PRO A 27 -0.80 1.50 -5.41
CA PRO A 27 0.36 0.63 -5.49
C PRO A 27 1.08 0.48 -4.15
N ILE A 28 1.37 -0.77 -3.78
CA ILE A 28 1.92 -1.12 -2.46
C ILE A 28 3.42 -1.46 -2.48
N LEU A 29 4.00 -1.62 -3.67
CA LEU A 29 5.42 -1.94 -3.82
C LEU A 29 6.28 -0.70 -3.49
N GLN A 30 7.53 -0.93 -3.16
CA GLN A 30 8.45 0.14 -2.78
C GLN A 30 8.62 1.12 -3.94
N ALA A 31 8.18 2.36 -3.71
CA ALA A 31 8.33 3.48 -4.63
C ALA A 31 9.55 4.34 -4.27
N ALA A 32 9.89 5.29 -5.13
CA ALA A 32 10.95 6.25 -4.87
C ALA A 32 10.69 7.02 -3.56
N PRO A 33 11.74 7.43 -2.82
CA PRO A 33 11.58 8.11 -1.55
C PRO A 33 10.71 9.36 -1.66
N GLY A 34 9.75 9.50 -0.75
CA GLY A 34 8.82 10.63 -0.72
C GLY A 34 7.72 10.57 -1.76
N SER A 35 7.57 9.47 -2.50
CA SER A 35 6.43 9.26 -3.39
C SER A 35 5.11 9.37 -2.63
N THR A 36 4.16 10.11 -3.19
CA THR A 36 2.81 10.28 -2.64
C THR A 36 1.78 9.42 -3.35
N HIS A 37 2.17 8.63 -4.36
CA HIS A 37 1.24 7.89 -5.23
C HIS A 37 1.64 6.44 -5.53
N GLY A 38 2.91 6.06 -5.39
CA GLY A 38 3.37 4.67 -5.49
C GLY A 38 3.62 4.12 -6.91
N TYR A 39 3.15 4.79 -7.98
CA TYR A 39 3.40 4.35 -9.37
C TYR A 39 4.87 4.35 -9.84
N ASP A 40 5.73 5.08 -9.15
CA ASP A 40 7.16 5.21 -9.40
C ASP A 40 7.97 4.14 -8.65
N VAL A 41 7.65 2.87 -8.92
CA VAL A 41 8.24 1.69 -8.28
C VAL A 41 9.76 1.62 -8.50
N VAL A 42 10.50 1.35 -7.43
CA VAL A 42 11.96 1.16 -7.45
C VAL A 42 12.38 -0.24 -6.99
N ASP A 43 11.52 -0.99 -6.29
CA ASP A 43 11.80 -2.37 -5.92
C ASP A 43 10.51 -3.21 -5.89
N HIS A 44 10.43 -4.20 -6.78
CA HIS A 44 9.28 -5.10 -6.91
C HIS A 44 9.24 -6.21 -5.85
N THR A 45 10.31 -6.40 -5.08
CA THR A 45 10.45 -7.48 -4.09
C THR A 45 9.96 -7.07 -2.70
N ARG A 46 9.65 -5.78 -2.51
CA ARG A 46 9.34 -5.20 -1.19
C ARG A 46 8.05 -4.40 -1.21
N ILE A 47 7.28 -4.54 -0.13
CA ILE A 47 6.19 -3.62 0.22
C ILE A 47 6.77 -2.31 0.75
N SER A 48 6.14 -1.18 0.40
CA SER A 48 6.58 0.17 0.75
C SER A 48 6.83 0.33 2.26
N ALA A 49 8.11 0.56 2.61
CA ALA A 49 8.51 0.83 3.99
C ALA A 49 7.89 2.13 4.51
N GLU A 50 7.71 3.14 3.65
CA GLU A 50 7.09 4.42 4.02
C GLU A 50 5.61 4.30 4.38
N CYS A 51 4.92 3.27 3.86
CA CYS A 51 3.54 2.96 4.20
C CYS A 51 3.42 2.05 5.44
N GLY A 52 4.55 1.60 6.01
CA GLY A 52 4.61 0.72 7.18
C GLY A 52 5.14 -0.69 6.90
N GLY A 53 5.43 -1.03 5.64
CA GLY A 53 6.04 -2.30 5.24
C GLY A 53 5.08 -3.49 5.24
N GLU A 54 5.64 -4.68 4.98
CA GLU A 54 4.88 -5.91 4.76
C GLU A 54 4.04 -6.31 5.98
N ASP A 55 4.59 -6.23 7.19
CA ASP A 55 3.87 -6.60 8.41
C ASP A 55 2.66 -5.70 8.64
N ALA A 56 2.78 -4.39 8.37
CA ALA A 56 1.65 -3.47 8.50
C ALA A 56 0.58 -3.73 7.44
N PHE A 57 0.99 -4.04 6.20
CA PHE A 57 0.06 -4.42 5.15
C PHE A 57 -0.68 -5.73 5.48
N ARG A 58 0.01 -6.73 6.03
CA ARG A 58 -0.61 -7.99 6.50
C ARG A 58 -1.64 -7.73 7.59
N ARG A 59 -1.32 -6.90 8.59
CA ARG A 59 -2.28 -6.52 9.65
C ARG A 59 -3.53 -5.82 9.09
N LEU A 60 -3.37 -4.95 8.09
CA LEU A 60 -4.50 -4.32 7.42
C LEU A 60 -5.39 -5.36 6.73
N CYS A 61 -4.78 -6.27 5.95
CA CYS A 61 -5.51 -7.33 5.25
C CYS A 61 -6.25 -8.26 6.22
N GLU A 62 -5.59 -8.72 7.28
CA GLU A 62 -6.20 -9.56 8.32
C GLU A 62 -7.40 -8.86 8.97
N ALA A 63 -7.22 -7.63 9.44
CA ALA A 63 -8.29 -6.87 10.09
C ALA A 63 -9.45 -6.53 9.14
N ALA A 64 -9.18 -6.33 7.84
CA ALA A 64 -10.20 -6.14 6.82
C ALA A 64 -11.01 -7.43 6.62
N HIS A 65 -10.34 -8.57 6.48
CA HIS A 65 -10.98 -9.87 6.29
C HIS A 65 -11.83 -10.29 7.51
N GLU A 66 -11.40 -9.99 8.73
CA GLU A 66 -12.21 -10.19 9.95
C GLU A 66 -13.56 -9.46 9.91
N ARG A 67 -13.64 -8.36 9.15
CA ARG A 67 -14.86 -7.56 8.95
C ARG A 67 -15.61 -7.92 7.67
N GLY A 68 -15.18 -8.97 6.97
CA GLY A 68 -15.76 -9.37 5.68
C GLY A 68 -15.45 -8.39 4.53
N ILE A 69 -14.42 -7.55 4.69
CA ILE A 69 -13.98 -6.60 3.67
C ILE A 69 -12.83 -7.23 2.89
N GLY A 70 -12.97 -7.36 1.57
CA GLY A 70 -11.88 -7.81 0.69
C GLY A 70 -10.85 -6.73 0.41
N VAL A 71 -9.68 -7.10 -0.13
CA VAL A 71 -8.62 -6.16 -0.51
C VAL A 71 -8.25 -6.33 -1.97
N VAL A 72 -8.33 -5.24 -2.73
CA VAL A 72 -7.87 -5.16 -4.13
C VAL A 72 -6.71 -4.18 -4.18
N VAL A 73 -5.63 -4.60 -4.83
CA VAL A 73 -4.37 -3.83 -4.92
C VAL A 73 -4.13 -3.41 -6.36
N ASP A 74 -3.83 -2.13 -6.56
CA ASP A 74 -3.31 -1.63 -7.83
C ASP A 74 -1.86 -2.08 -8.06
N VAL A 75 -1.54 -2.51 -9.28
CA VAL A 75 -0.23 -3.06 -9.66
C VAL A 75 0.32 -2.36 -10.90
N VAL A 76 1.65 -2.19 -10.94
CA VAL A 76 2.32 -1.37 -11.98
C VAL A 76 3.31 -2.23 -12.77
N PRO A 77 2.83 -3.14 -13.64
CA PRO A 77 3.71 -4.09 -14.35
C PRO A 77 4.48 -3.46 -15.53
N ASN A 78 4.05 -2.30 -16.02
CA ASN A 78 4.57 -1.73 -17.26
C ASN A 78 5.94 -1.06 -17.09
N HIS A 79 6.24 -0.47 -15.92
CA HIS A 79 7.38 0.43 -15.76
C HIS A 79 7.93 0.47 -14.33
N MET A 80 9.15 1.01 -14.20
CA MET A 80 9.82 1.37 -12.95
C MET A 80 10.36 2.80 -13.07
N ALA A 81 10.62 3.45 -11.93
CA ALA A 81 11.21 4.77 -11.90
C ALA A 81 12.72 4.74 -12.19
N VAL A 82 13.27 5.85 -12.69
CA VAL A 82 14.71 6.11 -12.71
C VAL A 82 14.98 7.16 -11.61
N PRO A 83 15.15 6.75 -10.35
CA PRO A 83 15.26 7.68 -9.23
C PRO A 83 16.60 8.42 -9.24
N THR A 84 16.66 9.55 -8.53
CA THR A 84 17.93 10.22 -8.20
C THR A 84 18.09 10.27 -6.70
N PRO A 85 19.12 9.63 -6.12
CA PRO A 85 20.15 8.84 -6.80
C PRO A 85 19.67 7.49 -7.36
N LEU A 86 20.34 6.98 -8.40
CA LEU A 86 19.93 5.77 -9.13
C LEU A 86 19.90 4.50 -8.25
N TRP A 87 20.72 4.45 -7.20
CA TRP A 87 20.82 3.28 -6.33
C TRP A 87 19.54 2.94 -5.57
N HIS A 88 18.54 3.82 -5.57
CA HIS A 88 17.22 3.47 -5.03
C HIS A 88 16.51 2.38 -5.85
N ASN A 89 16.87 2.19 -7.12
CA ASN A 89 16.33 1.15 -8.02
C ASN A 89 17.37 0.00 -8.22
N LEU A 90 17.97 -0.48 -7.13
CA LEU A 90 18.89 -1.61 -7.11
C LEU A 90 18.47 -2.65 -6.07
#